data_AF-A0A817M611-F1
#
_entry.id   AF-A0A817M611-F1
#
_cell.length_a   1.000
_cell.length_b   1.000
_cell.length_c   1.000
_cell.angle_alpha   90.00
_cell.angle_beta   90.00
_cell.angle_gamma   90.00
#
_symmetry.space_group_name_H-M   'P 1'
#
loop_
_entity.id
_entity.type
_entity.pdbx_description
1 polymer ?
#
loop_
_entity_poly.entity_id
_entity_poly.type
_entity_poly.pdbx_seq_one_letter_code
_entity_poly.pdbx_strand_id
1 'polypeptide(L)'
;MDSICQHCNALHFKDESVSDRQDEFKQCCHHGSVQLPELVPYPDEIKALLQGTDVESKNFRENIRSYNSALAFASMGAQIDLPQRYGPYCFRIHG
;
A
#
# COMPACT_ATOMS: atom_id res chain seq x y z
N MET A 1 -4.37 -7.49 -19.19
CA MET A 1 -3.01 -7.21 -18.68
C MET A 1 -2.26 -8.50 -18.92
N ASP A 2 -1.54 -8.57 -20.05
CA ASP A 2 -1.13 -9.84 -20.62
C ASP A 2 0.39 -9.91 -20.79
N SER A 3 1.10 -8.80 -20.58
CA SER A 3 2.56 -8.74 -20.56
C SER A 3 3.04 -8.78 -19.11
N ILE A 4 4.09 -9.57 -18.86
CA ILE A 4 4.68 -9.73 -17.54
C ILE A 4 6.09 -9.12 -17.57
N CYS A 5 6.40 -8.25 -16.61
CA CYS A 5 7.76 -7.74 -16.47
C CYS A 5 8.72 -8.85 -16.05
N GLN A 6 9.82 -9.06 -16.79
CA GLN A 6 10.80 -10.11 -16.50
C GLN A 6 11.56 -9.93 -15.18
N HIS A 7 11.58 -8.72 -14.62
CA HIS A 7 12.35 -8.41 -13.41
C HIS A 7 11.55 -8.55 -12.12
N CYS A 8 10.27 -8.15 -12.12
CA CYS A 8 9.44 -8.13 -10.91
C CYS A 8 8.10 -8.87 -11.05
N ASN A 9 7.84 -9.50 -12.20
CA ASN A 9 6.60 -10.22 -12.51
C ASN A 9 5.32 -9.36 -12.45
N ALA A 10 5.45 -8.03 -12.47
CA ALA A 10 4.30 -7.14 -12.54
C ALA A 10 3.53 -7.34 -13.87
N LEU A 11 2.20 -7.31 -13.78
CA LEU A 11 1.30 -7.41 -14.92
C LEU A 11 1.09 -6.03 -15.56
N HIS A 12 1.24 -5.95 -16.87
CA HIS A 12 1.15 -4.72 -17.65
C HIS A 12 0.28 -4.87 -18.90
N PHE A 13 -0.11 -3.72 -19.45
CA PHE A 13 -0.65 -3.65 -20.81
C PHE A 13 0.50 -3.53 -21.82
N LYS A 14 0.31 -4.08 -23.03
CA LYS A 14 1.35 -4.06 -24.08
C LYS A 14 1.77 -2.64 -24.45
N ASP A 15 0.82 -1.71 -24.46
CA ASP A 15 1.04 -0.30 -24.80
C ASP A 15 1.80 0.49 -23.72
N GLU A 16 2.03 -0.11 -22.54
CA GLU A 16 2.85 0.49 -21.47
C GLU A 16 4.35 0.14 -21.61
N SER A 17 4.70 -0.69 -22.59
CA SER A 17 6.10 -1.02 -22.85
C SER A 17 6.86 0.21 -23.36
N VAL A 18 8.08 0.40 -22.85
CA VAL A 18 8.90 1.59 -23.15
C VAL A 18 9.74 1.39 -24.42
N SER A 19 9.73 0.18 -24.98
CA SER A 19 10.53 -0.19 -26.14
C SER A 19 9.75 -1.16 -27.04
N ASP A 20 10.24 -1.38 -28.27
CA ASP A 20 9.71 -2.44 -29.16
C ASP A 20 9.77 -3.84 -28.53
N ARG A 21 10.58 -4.01 -27.47
CA ARG A 21 10.55 -5.19 -26.62
C ARG A 21 9.41 -5.03 -25.62
N GLN A 22 8.32 -5.76 -25.87
CA GLN A 22 7.07 -5.77 -25.10
C GLN A 22 7.20 -6.24 -23.64
N ASP A 23 8.43 -6.43 -23.15
CA ASP A 23 8.78 -6.98 -21.84
C ASP A 23 9.53 -5.98 -20.94
N GLU A 24 9.89 -4.79 -21.47
CA GLU A 24 10.61 -3.75 -20.73
C GLU A 24 9.68 -2.64 -20.24
N PHE A 25 9.54 -2.55 -18.91
CA PHE A 25 8.67 -1.59 -18.23
C PHE A 25 9.47 -0.71 -17.25
N LYS A 26 9.30 0.62 -17.34
CA LYS A 26 9.88 1.56 -16.36
C LYS A 26 9.05 1.69 -15.08
N GLN A 27 7.75 1.45 -15.17
CA GLN A 27 6.80 1.89 -14.15
C GLN A 27 6.77 1.00 -12.89
N CYS A 28 7.17 -0.27 -13.01
CA CYS A 28 7.11 -1.23 -11.90
C CYS A 28 8.41 -1.32 -11.09
N CYS A 29 9.55 -1.54 -11.74
CA CYS A 29 10.84 -1.78 -11.08
C CYS A 29 12.00 -1.00 -11.71
N HIS A 30 11.70 -0.03 -12.58
CA HIS A 30 12.70 0.78 -13.28
C HIS A 30 13.75 -0.09 -14.01
N HIS A 31 13.31 -1.01 -14.87
CA HIS A 31 14.16 -2.00 -15.55
C HIS A 31 15.01 -2.85 -14.58
N GLY A 32 14.43 -3.25 -13.44
CA GLY A 32 15.12 -4.05 -12.42
C GLY A 32 16.08 -3.27 -11.52
N SER A 33 16.14 -1.94 -11.63
CA SER A 33 16.94 -1.10 -10.73
C SER A 33 16.36 -1.01 -9.32
N VAL A 34 15.04 -1.24 -9.18
CA VAL A 34 14.33 -1.23 -7.90
C VAL A 34 13.88 -2.65 -7.56
N GLN A 35 14.36 -3.16 -6.43
CA GLN A 35 13.85 -4.41 -5.86
C GLN A 35 12.66 -4.10 -4.96
N LEU A 36 11.47 -4.50 -5.38
CA LEU A 36 10.26 -4.35 -4.58
C LEU A 36 10.25 -5.42 -3.46
N PRO A 37 9.91 -5.05 -2.21
CA PRO A 37 9.73 -6.03 -1.16
C PRO A 37 8.55 -6.96 -1.47
N GLU A 38 8.62 -8.18 -0.96
CA GLU A 38 7.53 -9.13 -1.10
C GLU A 38 6.29 -8.62 -0.37
N LEU A 39 5.11 -8.81 -1.00
CA LEU A 39 3.85 -8.39 -0.40
C LEU A 39 3.55 -9.28 0.81
N VAL A 40 3.46 -8.67 1.98
CA VAL A 40 3.03 -9.36 3.19
C VAL A 40 1.54 -9.69 3.05
N PRO A 41 1.11 -10.92 3.36
CA PRO A 41 -0.31 -11.26 3.31
C PRO A 41 -1.11 -10.38 4.28
N TYR A 42 -2.31 -9.99 3.86
CA TYR A 42 -3.23 -9.28 4.73
C TYR A 42 -3.63 -10.14 5.94
N PRO A 43 -3.91 -9.52 7.10
CA PRO A 43 -4.57 -10.21 8.22
C PRO A 43 -5.86 -10.90 7.75
N ASP A 44 -6.17 -12.05 8.34
CA ASP A 44 -7.28 -12.91 7.92
C ASP A 44 -8.64 -12.19 7.99
N GLU A 45 -8.82 -11.30 8.96
CA GLU A 45 -10.03 -10.51 9.13
C GLU A 45 -10.24 -9.55 7.96
N ILE A 46 -9.16 -8.85 7.56
CA ILE A 46 -9.20 -7.93 6.42
C ILE A 46 -9.43 -8.71 5.13
N LYS A 47 -8.82 -9.88 5.00
CA LYS A 47 -9.02 -10.75 3.84
C LYS A 47 -10.47 -11.24 3.75
N ALA A 48 -11.07 -11.62 4.88
CA ALA A 48 -12.47 -12.01 4.95
C ALA A 48 -13.39 -10.87 4.52
N LEU A 49 -13.18 -9.65 5.02
CA LEU A 49 -13.99 -8.48 4.64
C LEU A 49 -13.84 -8.08 3.17
N LEU A 50 -12.64 -8.24 2.58
CA LEU A 50 -12.38 -7.87 1.19
C LEU A 50 -12.87 -8.92 0.18
N GLN A 51 -12.83 -10.21 0.53
CA GLN A 51 -13.12 -11.33 -0.38
C GLN A 51 -14.44 -12.04 -0.07
N GLY A 52 -15.04 -11.79 1.09
CA GLY A 52 -16.27 -12.41 1.53
C GLY A 52 -17.49 -12.00 0.71
N THR A 53 -18.49 -12.88 0.74
CA THR A 53 -19.75 -12.73 -0.01
C THR A 53 -20.94 -12.43 0.88
N ASP A 54 -20.73 -12.44 2.18
CA ASP A 54 -21.70 -12.11 3.22
C ASP A 54 -22.04 -10.61 3.24
N VAL A 55 -23.04 -10.26 4.04
CA VAL A 55 -23.57 -8.89 4.13
C VAL A 55 -22.52 -7.92 4.68
N GLU A 56 -21.70 -8.35 5.63
CA GLU A 56 -20.68 -7.48 6.24
C GLU A 56 -19.59 -7.17 5.22
N SER A 57 -19.10 -8.17 4.49
CA SER A 57 -18.11 -7.99 3.43
C SER A 57 -18.60 -7.10 2.27
N LYS A 58 -19.90 -7.14 1.94
CA LYS A 58 -20.49 -6.21 0.96
C LYS A 58 -20.52 -4.79 1.50
N ASN A 59 -21.07 -4.60 2.71
CA ASN A 59 -21.15 -3.30 3.36
C ASN A 59 -19.76 -2.66 3.55
N PHE A 60 -18.75 -3.47 3.93
CA PHE A 60 -17.37 -3.03 4.05
C PHE A 60 -16.82 -2.51 2.73
N ARG A 61 -16.97 -3.26 1.63
CA ARG A 61 -16.47 -2.84 0.31
C ARG A 61 -17.17 -1.59 -0.23
N GLU A 62 -18.48 -1.47 -0.02
CA GLU A 62 -19.24 -0.29 -0.43
C GLU A 62 -18.81 0.96 0.35
N ASN A 63 -18.46 0.81 1.63
CA ASN A 63 -18.15 1.92 2.53
C ASN A 63 -16.67 2.01 2.96
N ILE A 64 -15.76 1.33 2.27
CA ILE A 64 -14.36 1.17 2.70
C ILE A 64 -13.64 2.51 2.92
N ARG A 65 -13.95 3.52 2.09
CA ARG A 65 -13.41 4.88 2.26
C ARG A 65 -13.89 5.54 3.56
N SER A 66 -15.17 5.36 3.90
CA SER A 66 -15.72 5.90 5.14
C SER A 66 -15.10 5.23 6.36
N TYR A 67 -14.92 3.91 6.32
CA TYR A 67 -14.20 3.18 7.37
C TYR A 67 -12.76 3.67 7.53
N ASN A 68 -12.00 3.77 6.43
CA ASN A 68 -10.62 4.26 6.47
C ASN A 68 -10.54 5.70 6.98
N SER A 69 -11.45 6.59 6.57
CA SER A 69 -11.49 7.97 7.06
C SER A 69 -11.85 8.05 8.54
N ALA A 70 -12.80 7.25 9.02
CA ALA A 70 -13.17 7.21 10.42
C ALA A 70 -12.05 6.66 11.32
N LEU A 71 -11.25 5.73 10.79
CA LEU A 71 -10.15 5.07 11.49
C LEU A 71 -8.78 5.71 11.24
N ALA A 72 -8.70 6.76 10.42
CA ALA A 72 -7.44 7.42 10.05
C ALA A 72 -6.63 7.91 11.27
N PHE A 73 -7.29 8.20 12.38
CA PHE A 73 -6.68 8.60 13.65
C PHE A 73 -6.89 7.59 14.79
N ALA A 74 -7.41 6.39 14.49
CA ALA A 74 -7.67 5.37 15.50
C ALA A 74 -6.36 4.74 16.03
N SER A 75 -5.26 4.87 15.28
CA SER A 75 -3.91 4.52 15.73
C SER A 75 -3.07 5.78 15.86
N MET A 76 -2.63 6.10 17.08
CA MET A 76 -1.65 7.16 17.32
C MET A 76 -0.26 6.53 17.38
N GLY A 77 0.47 6.58 16.28
CA GLY A 77 1.90 6.36 16.26
C GLY A 77 2.62 7.69 16.51
N ALA A 78 3.19 7.88 17.69
CA ALA A 78 4.03 9.05 17.98
C ALA A 78 5.48 8.60 18.12
N GLN A 79 6.38 9.14 17.30
CA GLN A 79 7.81 9.02 17.58
C GLN A 79 8.13 9.95 18.75
N ILE A 80 8.45 9.36 19.90
CA ILE A 80 8.76 10.14 21.11
C ILE A 80 10.16 10.71 20.96
N ASP A 81 10.26 11.90 20.38
CA ASP A 81 11.49 12.68 20.38
C ASP A 81 11.51 13.59 21.62
N LEU A 82 12.38 13.26 22.56
CA LEU A 82 12.62 14.13 23.71
C LEU A 82 13.28 15.44 23.24
N PRO A 83 12.87 16.61 23.77
CA PRO A 83 13.52 17.86 23.41
C PRO A 83 15.01 17.81 23.79
N GLN A 84 15.89 18.13 22.83
CA GLN A 84 17.35 18.10 23.02
C GLN A 84 17.87 19.18 24.01
N ARG A 85 17.01 20.08 24.50
CA ARG A 85 17.37 21.22 25.36
C ARG A 85 16.42 21.35 26.54
N TYR A 86 16.83 22.15 27.51
CA TYR A 86 15.99 22.57 28.64
C TYR A 86 14.75 23.31 28.12
N GLY A 87 13.60 22.65 28.23
CA GLY A 87 12.28 23.15 27.90
C GLY A 87 11.22 22.25 28.54
N PRO A 88 9.97 22.71 28.67
CA PRO A 88 8.89 21.88 29.18
C PRO A 88 8.73 20.62 28.33
N TYR A 89 8.33 19.53 28.97
CA TYR A 89 8.10 18.25 28.30
C TYR A 89 6.97 18.40 27.27
N CYS A 90 7.26 18.11 26.00
CA CYS A 90 6.30 18.23 24.92
C CYS A 90 6.24 16.91 24.14
N PHE A 91 5.05 16.37 23.95
CA PHE A 91 4.78 15.35 22.93
C PHE A 91 4.44 16.05 21.62
N ARG A 92 5.23 15.81 20.56
CA ARG A 92 4.95 16.31 19.22
C ARG A 92 4.42 15.16 18.38
N ILE A 93 3.13 15.18 18.11
CA ILE A 93 2.47 14.19 17.25
C ILE A 93 2.22 14.85 15.90
N HIS A 94 2.75 14.24 14.84
CA HIS A 94 2.46 14.63 13.46
C HIS A 94 1.54 13.56 12.87
N GLY A 95 0.41 13.99 12.31
CA GLY A 95 -0.52 13.16 11.55
C GLY A 95 -0.32 13.30 10.05
#